data_AF-A0A077M561-F1
#
_entry.id   AF-A0A077M561-F1
#
_cell.length_a   1.000
_cell.length_b   1.000
_cell.length_c   1.000
_cell.angle_alpha   90.00
_cell.angle_beta   90.00
_cell.angle_gamma   90.00
#
_symmetry.space_group_name_H-M   'P 1'
#
loop_
_entity.id
_entity.type
_entity.pdbx_description
1 polymer ?
#
loop_
_entity_poly.entity_id
_entity_poly.type
_entity_poly.pdbx_seq_one_letter_code
_entity_poly.pdbx_strand_id
1 'polypeptide(L)'
;MSTEIHRLLDEAFAGVELDPQTQDLKEEIRANLLARVDELEASGATPAEAARRAIDELGDVRELLGGPDAAGATAGEAAAQGSEPGGRRPEPRFDATAFAQHRVRPRPAFVLRTVLFGVVAAVALALFGLGVTSLVSIGVAGLLGLAALVAVPLGMLTADALLQETTHNHPLPRQRAAGFGAATGVALAALALAGAFAAYPDDTALVIAAALLAVVAVAVFAWLGATQTNRHKAWTRSAAEQLSPNRFEEDPEAAARFGIYTVVIWLVALGVIVALGLTVGWWWGLLAVVGGLAATMLVLARMLFRPRPPGG
;
A
#
# COMPACT_ATOMS: atom_id res chain seq x y z
N MET A 1 -11.88 -34.09 -7.15
CA MET A 1 -11.75 -32.64 -6.95
C MET A 1 -10.47 -32.11 -7.60
N SER A 2 -9.31 -32.72 -7.32
CA SER A 2 -8.01 -32.32 -7.91
C SER A 2 -7.94 -32.43 -9.44
N THR A 3 -8.58 -33.42 -10.06
CA THR A 3 -8.40 -33.74 -11.49
C THR A 3 -8.81 -32.63 -12.46
N GLU A 4 -9.86 -31.85 -12.15
CA GLU A 4 -10.34 -30.78 -13.05
C GLU A 4 -9.38 -29.58 -13.06
N ILE A 5 -8.83 -29.22 -11.90
CA ILE A 5 -7.83 -28.15 -11.76
C ILE A 5 -6.54 -28.53 -12.47
N HIS A 6 -6.12 -29.79 -12.37
CA HIS A 6 -4.93 -30.27 -13.07
C HIS A 6 -5.11 -30.14 -14.59
N ARG A 7 -6.26 -30.56 -15.11
CA ARG A 7 -6.59 -30.45 -16.53
C ARG A 7 -6.59 -28.99 -17.01
N LEU A 8 -7.25 -28.08 -16.29
CA LEU A 8 -7.34 -26.67 -16.65
C LEU A 8 -6.00 -25.94 -16.53
N LEU A 9 -5.19 -26.29 -15.53
CA LEU A 9 -3.85 -25.73 -15.36
C LEU A 9 -2.89 -26.25 -16.44
N ASP A 10 -2.95 -27.54 -16.80
CA ASP A 10 -2.17 -28.09 -17.91
C ASP A 10 -2.55 -27.46 -19.25
N GLU A 11 -3.84 -27.17 -19.45
CA GLU A 11 -4.35 -26.45 -20.63
C GLU A 11 -3.85 -24.99 -20.67
N ALA A 12 -3.82 -24.29 -19.52
CA ALA A 12 -3.30 -22.93 -19.42
C ALA A 12 -1.78 -22.83 -19.71
N PHE A 13 -1.02 -23.88 -19.37
CA PHE A 13 0.43 -23.98 -19.64
C PHE A 13 0.76 -24.68 -20.98
N ALA A 14 -0.25 -25.01 -21.80
CA ALA A 14 -0.01 -25.65 -23.08
C ALA A 14 0.80 -24.74 -24.03
N GLY A 15 1.95 -25.26 -24.48
CA GLY A 15 2.87 -24.56 -25.39
C GLY A 15 3.89 -23.66 -24.70
N VAL A 16 4.00 -23.69 -23.37
CA VAL A 16 5.07 -23.02 -22.62
C VAL A 16 6.26 -23.97 -22.49
N GLU A 17 7.48 -23.47 -22.69
CA GLU A 17 8.71 -24.24 -22.48
C GLU A 17 8.89 -24.54 -20.98
N LEU A 18 9.00 -25.82 -20.62
CA LEU A 18 9.20 -26.24 -19.23
C LEU A 18 10.69 -26.12 -18.84
N ASP A 19 11.06 -24.97 -18.29
CA ASP A 19 12.28 -24.83 -17.50
C ASP A 19 11.97 -25.00 -15.99
N PRO A 20 12.99 -25.11 -15.12
CA PRO A 20 12.78 -25.28 -13.68
C PRO A 20 11.97 -24.15 -13.04
N GLN A 21 12.08 -22.91 -13.53
CA GLN A 21 11.38 -21.75 -12.99
C GLN A 21 9.88 -21.79 -13.35
N THR A 22 9.56 -22.19 -14.56
CA THR A 22 8.19 -22.38 -15.07
C THR A 22 7.51 -23.54 -14.34
N GLN A 23 8.25 -24.58 -14.01
CA GLN A 23 7.75 -25.71 -13.25
C GLN A 23 7.43 -25.32 -11.79
N ASP A 24 8.32 -24.58 -11.12
CA ASP A 24 8.07 -24.07 -9.76
C ASP A 24 6.87 -23.12 -9.73
N LEU A 25 6.77 -22.20 -10.71
CA LEU A 25 5.63 -21.30 -10.82
C LEU A 25 4.31 -22.06 -11.02
N LYS A 26 4.32 -23.14 -11.81
CA LYS A 26 3.15 -24.00 -12.01
C LYS A 26 2.70 -24.65 -10.70
N GLU A 27 3.64 -25.10 -9.86
CA GLU A 27 3.32 -25.68 -8.55
C GLU A 27 2.81 -24.61 -7.56
N GLU A 28 3.37 -23.39 -7.57
CA GLU A 28 2.89 -22.28 -6.73
C GLU A 28 1.46 -21.85 -7.11
N ILE A 29 1.20 -21.68 -8.41
CA ILE A 29 -0.13 -21.35 -8.93
C ILE A 29 -1.12 -22.48 -8.60
N ARG A 30 -0.70 -23.75 -8.68
CA ARG A 30 -1.53 -24.88 -8.28
C ARG A 30 -1.95 -24.79 -6.81
N ALA A 31 -1.00 -24.53 -5.91
CA ALA A 31 -1.29 -24.42 -4.48
C ALA A 31 -2.27 -23.28 -4.18
N ASN A 32 -2.07 -22.12 -4.81
CA ASN A 32 -2.96 -20.96 -4.66
C ASN A 32 -4.36 -21.20 -5.23
N LEU A 33 -4.47 -21.86 -6.40
CA LEU A 33 -5.75 -22.21 -7.00
C LEU A 33 -6.53 -23.20 -6.12
N LEU A 34 -5.86 -24.20 -5.52
CA LEU A 34 -6.52 -25.13 -4.60
C LEU A 34 -7.10 -24.41 -3.39
N ALA A 35 -6.31 -23.54 -2.75
CA ALA A 35 -6.79 -22.74 -1.62
C ALA A 35 -7.98 -21.86 -2.01
N ARG A 36 -7.94 -21.26 -3.21
CA ARG A 36 -9.04 -20.41 -3.70
C ARG A 36 -10.32 -21.19 -4.02
N VAL A 37 -10.19 -22.41 -4.55
CA VAL A 37 -11.32 -23.30 -4.79
C VAL A 37 -11.97 -23.70 -3.47
N ASP A 38 -11.18 -24.04 -2.45
CA ASP A 38 -11.70 -24.37 -1.12
C ASP A 38 -12.50 -23.20 -0.50
N GLU A 39 -12.03 -21.96 -0.67
CA GLU A 39 -12.78 -20.76 -0.26
C GLU A 39 -14.11 -20.59 -1.00
N LEU A 40 -14.12 -20.81 -2.31
CA LEU A 40 -15.32 -20.69 -3.15
C LEU A 40 -16.35 -21.78 -2.82
N GLU A 41 -15.90 -23.00 -2.56
CA GLU A 41 -16.77 -24.09 -2.08
C GLU A 41 -17.34 -23.81 -0.70
N ALA A 42 -16.53 -23.28 0.23
CA ALA A 42 -17.01 -22.85 1.54
C ALA A 42 -18.08 -21.74 1.45
N SER A 43 -18.05 -20.94 0.39
CA SER A 43 -19.08 -19.94 0.07
C SER A 43 -20.31 -20.49 -0.67
N GLY A 44 -20.37 -21.81 -0.89
CA GLY A 44 -21.52 -22.51 -1.47
C GLY A 44 -21.48 -22.73 -2.99
N ALA A 45 -20.35 -22.48 -3.65
CA ALA A 45 -20.18 -22.81 -5.07
C ALA A 45 -20.01 -24.33 -5.27
N THR A 46 -20.49 -24.86 -6.39
CA THR A 46 -20.19 -26.26 -6.72
C THR A 46 -18.71 -26.43 -7.11
N PRO A 47 -18.09 -27.59 -6.89
CA PRO A 47 -16.67 -27.79 -7.18
C PRO A 47 -16.24 -27.44 -8.61
N ALA A 48 -17.10 -27.74 -9.60
CA ALA A 48 -16.83 -27.45 -11.00
C ALA A 48 -16.99 -25.95 -11.36
N GLU A 49 -17.81 -25.21 -10.62
CA GLU A 49 -17.95 -23.76 -10.77
C GLU A 49 -16.84 -23.02 -10.03
N ALA A 50 -16.46 -23.50 -8.84
CA ALA A 50 -15.34 -22.97 -8.06
C ALA A 50 -14.03 -23.07 -8.84
N ALA A 51 -13.73 -24.22 -9.45
CA ALA A 51 -12.53 -24.42 -10.27
C ALA A 51 -12.49 -23.50 -11.50
N ARG A 52 -13.62 -23.35 -12.22
CA ARG A 52 -13.71 -22.45 -13.37
C ARG A 52 -13.55 -21.00 -12.98
N ARG A 53 -14.23 -20.57 -11.91
CA ARG A 53 -14.14 -19.20 -11.40
C ARG A 53 -12.72 -18.88 -10.90
N ALA A 54 -12.06 -19.82 -10.23
CA ALA A 54 -10.67 -19.64 -9.78
C ALA A 54 -9.69 -19.50 -10.96
N ILE A 55 -9.88 -20.25 -12.04
CA ILE A 55 -9.09 -20.12 -13.28
C ILE A 55 -9.40 -18.81 -14.02
N ASP A 56 -10.68 -18.41 -14.10
CA ASP A 56 -11.07 -17.12 -14.70
C ASP A 56 -10.50 -15.93 -13.91
N GLU A 57 -10.41 -16.06 -12.57
CA GLU A 57 -9.78 -15.07 -11.68
C GLU A 57 -8.25 -14.98 -11.88
N LEU A 58 -7.60 -16.05 -12.33
CA LEU A 58 -6.15 -16.10 -12.61
C LEU A 58 -5.77 -15.29 -13.86
N GLY A 59 -6.65 -15.24 -14.87
CA GLY A 59 -6.41 -14.52 -16.13
C GLY A 59 -5.44 -15.24 -17.08
N ASP A 60 -4.85 -14.52 -18.04
CA ASP A 60 -3.95 -15.09 -19.04
C ASP A 60 -2.55 -15.37 -18.43
N VAL A 61 -2.26 -16.66 -18.20
CA VAL A 61 -0.98 -17.11 -17.63
C VAL A 61 0.22 -16.76 -18.53
N ARG A 62 0.02 -16.59 -19.84
CA ARG A 62 1.10 -16.18 -20.75
C ARG A 62 1.54 -14.74 -20.52
N GLU A 63 0.65 -13.90 -20.01
CA GLU A 63 1.01 -12.55 -19.55
C GLU A 63 1.92 -12.60 -18.30
N LEU A 64 1.74 -13.62 -17.44
CA LEU A 64 2.56 -13.83 -16.25
C LEU A 64 3.96 -14.38 -16.56
N LEU A 65 4.13 -15.10 -17.67
CA LEU A 65 5.39 -15.74 -18.08
C LEU A 65 6.31 -14.86 -18.95
N GLY A 66 5.85 -13.65 -19.31
CA GLY A 66 6.57 -12.77 -20.22
C GLY A 66 6.28 -13.13 -21.68
N GLY A 67 5.74 -12.17 -22.43
CA GLY A 67 5.47 -12.33 -23.86
C GLY A 67 6.73 -12.68 -24.68
N PRO A 68 6.56 -13.01 -25.97
CA PRO A 68 7.58 -13.63 -26.85
C PRO A 68 8.92 -12.89 -27.04
N ASP A 69 9.13 -11.75 -26.38
CA ASP A 69 10.36 -10.95 -26.44
C ASP A 69 11.44 -11.40 -25.43
N ALA A 70 11.14 -12.32 -24.50
CA ALA A 70 12.08 -12.77 -23.47
C ALA A 70 13.15 -13.77 -23.96
N ALA A 71 12.87 -14.53 -25.03
CA ALA A 71 13.77 -15.59 -25.52
C ALA A 71 15.02 -15.07 -26.26
N GLY A 72 15.08 -13.77 -26.60
CA GLY A 72 16.20 -13.16 -27.32
C GLY A 72 17.36 -12.68 -26.43
N ALA A 73 17.15 -12.57 -25.11
CA ALA A 73 18.13 -11.95 -24.20
C ALA A 73 19.18 -12.93 -23.65
N THR A 74 18.85 -14.22 -23.52
CA THR A 74 19.69 -15.22 -22.83
C THR A 74 20.89 -15.70 -23.65
N ALA A 75 20.85 -15.57 -24.98
CA ALA A 75 21.96 -16.00 -25.85
C ALA A 75 23.16 -15.03 -25.86
N GLY A 76 22.97 -13.77 -25.43
CA GLY A 76 24.02 -12.74 -25.45
C GLY A 76 24.93 -12.71 -24.21
N GLU A 77 24.46 -13.22 -23.07
CA GLU A 77 25.17 -13.10 -21.78
C GLU A 77 26.13 -14.27 -21.50
N ALA A 78 25.90 -15.44 -22.10
CA ALA A 78 26.77 -16.61 -21.90
C ALA A 78 28.17 -16.46 -22.52
N ALA A 79 28.36 -15.52 -23.45
CA ALA A 79 29.64 -15.32 -24.15
C ALA A 79 30.62 -14.35 -23.45
N ALA A 80 30.19 -13.64 -22.39
CA ALA A 80 30.97 -12.56 -21.79
C ALA A 80 31.64 -12.89 -20.44
N GLN A 81 31.45 -14.10 -19.89
CA GLN A 81 31.99 -14.48 -18.56
C GLN A 81 33.32 -15.24 -18.63
N GLY A 82 34.26 -14.71 -19.43
CA GLY A 82 35.65 -15.16 -19.46
C GLY A 82 36.51 -14.46 -18.40
N SER A 83 36.72 -15.14 -17.27
CA SER A 83 37.96 -15.15 -16.46
C SER A 83 38.62 -13.80 -16.08
N GLU A 84 38.27 -13.24 -14.91
CA GLU A 84 39.20 -12.41 -14.11
C GLU A 84 39.29 -12.92 -12.65
N PRO A 85 40.48 -13.34 -12.16
CA PRO A 85 40.70 -13.71 -10.78
C PRO A 85 41.17 -12.49 -9.97
N GLY A 86 40.24 -11.83 -9.27
CA GLY A 86 40.53 -10.66 -8.44
C GLY A 86 39.28 -10.06 -7.80
N GLY A 87 38.59 -10.87 -6.98
CA GLY A 87 37.24 -10.60 -6.49
C GLY A 87 37.07 -9.35 -5.62
N ARG A 88 36.78 -8.20 -6.24
CA ARG A 88 35.79 -7.28 -5.69
C ARG A 88 34.42 -7.87 -6.01
N ARG A 89 33.63 -8.19 -4.98
CA ARG A 89 32.22 -8.51 -5.18
C ARG A 89 31.61 -7.35 -5.99
N PRO A 90 30.93 -7.62 -7.13
CA PRO A 90 30.23 -6.57 -7.85
C PRO A 90 29.28 -5.91 -6.87
N GLU A 91 29.40 -4.60 -6.69
CA GLU A 91 28.41 -3.87 -5.90
C GLU A 91 27.03 -4.11 -6.52
N PRO A 92 25.98 -4.31 -5.72
CA PRO A 92 24.62 -4.43 -6.23
C PRO A 92 24.25 -3.13 -6.93
N ARG A 93 24.49 -3.09 -8.24
CA ARG A 93 24.10 -1.98 -9.09
C ARG A 93 22.60 -2.13 -9.27
N PHE A 94 21.84 -1.18 -8.73
CA PHE A 94 20.45 -1.00 -9.13
C PHE A 94 20.42 -0.97 -10.65
N ASP A 95 19.80 -1.99 -11.25
CA ASP A 95 19.80 -2.14 -12.69
C ASP A 95 18.87 -1.09 -13.31
N ALA A 96 19.47 0.07 -13.60
CA ALA A 96 18.80 1.19 -14.23
C ALA A 96 18.21 0.81 -15.60
N THR A 97 18.76 -0.22 -16.26
CA THR A 97 18.25 -0.72 -17.53
C THR A 97 16.97 -1.52 -17.33
N ALA A 98 16.93 -2.42 -16.35
CA ALA A 98 15.71 -3.14 -15.96
C ALA A 98 14.60 -2.18 -15.51
N PHE A 99 14.93 -1.13 -14.75
CA PHE A 99 13.95 -0.11 -14.37
C PHE A 99 13.40 0.65 -15.58
N ALA A 100 14.25 1.01 -16.54
CA ALA A 100 13.84 1.72 -17.74
C ALA A 100 12.90 0.87 -18.62
N GLN A 101 13.15 -0.43 -18.72
CA GLN A 101 12.31 -1.38 -19.46
C GLN A 101 10.92 -1.56 -18.82
N HIS A 102 10.85 -1.63 -17.49
CA HIS A 102 9.58 -1.85 -16.76
C HIS A 102 8.84 -0.56 -16.39
N ARG A 103 9.31 0.60 -16.86
CA ARG A 103 8.76 1.89 -16.48
C ARG A 103 7.35 2.06 -17.03
N VAL A 104 6.37 2.10 -16.13
CA VAL A 104 4.97 2.40 -16.49
C VAL A 104 4.72 3.89 -16.39
N ARG A 105 4.15 4.49 -17.44
CA ARG A 105 3.70 5.88 -17.43
C ARG A 105 2.26 5.98 -16.92
N PRO A 106 1.95 6.93 -16.03
CA PRO A 106 0.57 7.16 -15.61
C PRO A 106 -0.32 7.51 -16.79
N ARG A 107 -1.59 7.11 -16.72
CA ARG A 107 -2.58 7.46 -17.76
C ARG A 107 -2.83 8.97 -17.73
N PRO A 108 -2.87 9.68 -18.87
CA PRO A 108 -3.15 11.13 -18.89
C PRO A 108 -4.46 11.51 -18.19
N ALA A 109 -5.50 10.68 -18.35
CA ALA A 109 -6.79 10.87 -17.68
C ALA A 109 -6.71 10.77 -16.15
N PHE A 110 -5.77 9.99 -15.60
CA PHE A 110 -5.51 9.97 -14.16
C PHE A 110 -4.92 11.30 -13.71
N VAL A 111 -3.90 11.80 -14.42
CA VAL A 111 -3.25 13.09 -14.10
C VAL A 111 -4.25 14.24 -14.13
N LEU A 112 -5.09 14.32 -15.17
CA LEU A 112 -6.11 15.35 -15.29
C LEU A 112 -7.12 15.32 -14.14
N ARG A 113 -7.61 14.13 -13.77
CA ARG A 113 -8.53 13.96 -12.62
C ARG A 113 -7.86 14.35 -11.32
N THR A 114 -6.60 13.95 -11.11
CA THR A 114 -5.79 14.33 -9.94
C THR A 114 -5.66 15.84 -9.79
N VAL A 115 -5.34 16.54 -10.88
CA VAL A 115 -5.23 18.01 -10.85
C VAL A 115 -6.60 18.64 -10.57
N LEU A 116 -7.66 18.22 -11.28
CA LEU A 116 -8.99 18.80 -11.14
C LEU A 116 -9.55 18.62 -9.72
N PHE A 117 -9.56 17.38 -9.22
CA PHE A 117 -10.05 17.07 -7.88
C PHE A 117 -9.15 17.69 -6.80
N GLY A 118 -7.83 17.75 -7.01
CA GLY A 118 -6.91 18.42 -6.10
C GLY A 118 -7.18 19.91 -5.97
N VAL A 119 -7.43 20.61 -7.09
CA VAL A 119 -7.77 22.04 -7.07
C VAL A 119 -9.11 22.28 -6.37
N VAL A 120 -10.15 21.49 -6.69
CA VAL A 120 -11.46 21.60 -6.06
C VAL A 120 -11.36 21.38 -4.54
N ALA A 121 -10.67 20.31 -4.13
CA ALA A 121 -10.49 20.00 -2.71
C ALA A 121 -9.66 21.08 -2.00
N ALA A 122 -8.62 21.63 -2.63
CA ALA A 122 -7.79 22.68 -2.04
C ALA A 122 -8.59 23.99 -1.82
N VAL A 123 -9.38 24.41 -2.81
CA VAL A 123 -10.23 25.60 -2.69
C VAL A 123 -11.30 25.38 -1.63
N ALA A 124 -11.97 24.22 -1.64
CA ALA A 124 -12.98 23.89 -0.65
C ALA A 124 -12.40 23.85 0.78
N LEU A 125 -11.21 23.28 0.95
CA LEU A 125 -10.52 23.21 2.25
C LEU A 125 -10.10 24.61 2.75
N ALA A 126 -9.62 25.48 1.86
CA ALA A 126 -9.28 26.85 2.21
C ALA A 126 -10.52 27.64 2.69
N LEU A 127 -11.62 27.56 1.94
CA LEU A 127 -12.90 28.18 2.34
C LEU A 127 -13.45 27.58 3.63
N PHE A 128 -13.33 26.26 3.80
CA PHE A 128 -13.73 25.57 5.03
C PHE A 128 -12.94 26.11 6.23
N GLY A 129 -11.61 26.22 6.12
CA GLY A 129 -10.76 26.78 7.17
C GLY A 129 -11.11 28.23 7.53
N LEU A 130 -11.40 29.07 6.52
CA LEU A 130 -11.87 30.45 6.73
C LEU A 130 -13.23 30.49 7.45
N GLY A 131 -14.13 29.57 7.12
CA GLY A 131 -15.42 29.44 7.78
C GLY A 131 -15.31 28.99 9.23
N VAL A 132 -14.49 27.96 9.49
CA VAL A 132 -14.28 27.44 10.85
C VAL A 132 -13.62 28.46 11.77
N THR A 133 -12.71 29.27 11.23
CA THR A 133 -12.04 30.35 11.99
C THR A 133 -12.89 31.61 12.12
N SER A 134 -14.13 31.61 11.61
CA SER A 134 -15.03 32.77 11.59
C SER A 134 -14.48 34.00 10.84
N LEU A 135 -13.44 33.83 10.01
CA LEU A 135 -12.95 34.89 9.12
C LEU A 135 -13.95 35.18 7.99
N VAL A 136 -14.73 34.16 7.60
CA VAL A 136 -15.85 34.28 6.68
C VAL A 136 -17.08 33.68 7.34
N SER A 137 -18.20 34.40 7.33
CA SER A 137 -19.46 33.89 7.89
C SER A 137 -20.05 32.83 6.95
N ILE A 138 -19.90 31.56 7.33
CA ILE A 138 -20.42 30.40 6.59
C ILE A 138 -21.29 29.60 7.55
N GLY A 139 -22.58 29.49 7.26
CA GLY A 139 -23.52 28.66 8.04
C GLY A 139 -23.12 27.18 8.07
N VAL A 140 -23.64 26.42 9.04
CA VAL A 140 -23.37 24.98 9.19
C VAL A 140 -23.55 24.21 7.88
N ALA A 141 -24.66 24.43 7.17
CA ALA A 141 -24.91 23.78 5.88
C ALA A 141 -23.83 24.09 4.82
N GLY A 142 -23.29 25.31 4.83
CA GLY A 142 -22.17 25.70 3.95
C GLY A 142 -20.87 24.99 4.32
N LEU A 143 -20.56 24.87 5.61
CA LEU A 143 -19.41 24.09 6.08
C LEU A 143 -19.54 22.61 5.72
N LEU A 144 -20.73 22.03 5.85
CA LEU A 144 -21.00 20.65 5.44
C LEU A 144 -20.85 20.45 3.92
N GLY A 145 -21.31 21.42 3.12
CA GLY A 145 -21.11 21.41 1.67
C GLY A 145 -19.62 21.45 1.29
N LEU A 146 -18.84 22.34 1.93
CA LEU A 146 -17.40 22.43 1.74
C LEU A 146 -16.68 21.17 2.21
N ALA A 147 -17.09 20.59 3.35
CA ALA A 147 -16.59 19.32 3.85
C ALA A 147 -16.77 18.19 2.82
N ALA A 148 -17.96 18.09 2.21
CA ALA A 148 -18.22 17.12 1.16
C ALA A 148 -17.35 17.35 -0.09
N LEU A 149 -17.13 18.61 -0.48
CA LEU A 149 -16.25 19.00 -1.59
C LEU A 149 -14.76 18.72 -1.33
N VAL A 150 -14.35 18.50 -0.08
CA VAL A 150 -13.01 18.00 0.25
C VAL A 150 -13.02 16.48 0.30
N ALA A 151 -13.94 15.89 1.06
CA ALA A 151 -13.98 14.46 1.35
C ALA A 151 -14.18 13.60 0.10
N VAL A 152 -15.15 13.96 -0.76
CA VAL A 152 -15.50 13.15 -1.93
C VAL A 152 -14.36 13.15 -2.96
N PRO A 153 -13.82 14.30 -3.42
CA PRO A 153 -12.76 14.27 -4.42
C PRO A 153 -11.48 13.59 -3.91
N LEU A 154 -11.07 13.80 -2.65
CA LEU A 154 -9.88 13.14 -2.10
C LEU A 154 -10.09 11.62 -1.89
N GLY A 155 -11.31 11.20 -1.55
CA GLY A 155 -11.69 9.78 -1.55
C GLY A 155 -11.60 9.17 -2.95
N MET A 156 -12.14 9.85 -3.97
CA MET A 156 -12.03 9.42 -5.37
C MET A 156 -10.58 9.35 -5.84
N LEU A 157 -9.75 10.34 -5.47
CA LEU A 157 -8.32 10.33 -5.79
C LEU A 157 -7.57 9.18 -5.16
N THR A 158 -7.92 8.80 -3.93
CA THR A 158 -7.35 7.62 -3.28
C THR A 158 -7.70 6.37 -4.07
N ALA A 159 -8.96 6.18 -4.47
CA ALA A 159 -9.36 5.03 -5.28
C ALA A 159 -8.68 5.01 -6.66
N ASP A 160 -8.62 6.15 -7.34
CA ASP A 160 -7.97 6.29 -8.65
C ASP A 160 -6.47 6.01 -8.56
N ALA A 161 -5.79 6.48 -7.51
CA ALA A 161 -4.37 6.22 -7.28
C ALA A 161 -4.09 4.73 -7.07
N LEU A 162 -4.98 4.04 -6.36
CA LEU A 162 -4.86 2.60 -6.10
C LEU A 162 -5.20 1.74 -7.33
N LEU A 163 -6.03 2.25 -8.25
CA LEU A 163 -6.32 1.61 -9.54
C LEU A 163 -5.24 1.87 -10.59
N GLN A 164 -4.37 2.85 -10.36
CA GLN A 164 -3.32 3.19 -11.30
C GLN A 164 -2.19 2.16 -11.19
N GLU A 165 -1.92 1.50 -12.30
CA GLU A 165 -0.73 0.66 -12.40
C GLU A 165 0.54 1.52 -12.26
N THR A 166 1.50 1.00 -11.50
CA THR A 166 2.79 1.66 -11.27
C THR A 166 3.93 0.79 -11.80
N THR A 167 5.13 1.37 -11.85
CA THR A 167 6.34 0.63 -12.19
C THR A 167 6.55 -0.57 -11.25
N HIS A 168 6.25 -0.41 -9.96
CA HIS A 168 6.55 -1.43 -8.94
C HIS A 168 5.38 -2.36 -8.57
N ASN A 169 4.14 -1.91 -8.74
CA ASN A 169 2.97 -2.61 -8.23
C ASN A 169 1.89 -2.82 -9.29
N HIS A 170 1.23 -3.97 -9.24
CA HIS A 170 -0.02 -4.22 -9.95
C HIS A 170 -1.17 -3.38 -9.35
N PRO A 171 -2.14 -2.96 -10.17
CA PRO A 171 -3.29 -2.19 -9.68
C PRO A 171 -4.13 -3.00 -8.68
N LEU A 172 -4.79 -2.30 -7.76
CA LEU A 172 -5.73 -2.93 -6.84
C LEU A 172 -7.05 -3.30 -7.54
N PRO A 173 -7.76 -4.35 -7.09
CA PRO A 173 -9.07 -4.68 -7.63
C PRO A 173 -10.04 -3.54 -7.33
N ARG A 174 -10.94 -3.24 -8.28
CA ARG A 174 -11.87 -2.10 -8.22
C ARG A 174 -12.63 -1.99 -6.91
N GLN A 175 -13.12 -3.11 -6.38
CA GLN A 175 -13.87 -3.12 -5.13
C GLN A 175 -13.01 -2.68 -3.93
N ARG A 176 -11.77 -3.15 -3.84
CA ARG A 176 -10.86 -2.79 -2.74
C ARG A 176 -10.38 -1.35 -2.85
N ALA A 177 -10.03 -0.91 -4.07
CA ALA A 177 -9.65 0.48 -4.31
C ALA A 177 -10.79 1.45 -3.97
N ALA A 178 -12.03 1.12 -4.36
CA ALA A 178 -13.22 1.87 -3.96
C ALA A 178 -13.43 1.85 -2.45
N GLY A 179 -13.19 0.71 -1.77
CA GLY A 179 -13.24 0.60 -0.31
C GLY A 179 -12.26 1.55 0.38
N PHE A 180 -10.99 1.60 -0.06
CA PHE A 180 -10.01 2.56 0.46
C PHE A 180 -10.41 4.01 0.17
N GLY A 181 -10.89 4.30 -1.04
CA GLY A 181 -11.36 5.64 -1.39
C GLY A 181 -12.55 6.10 -0.54
N ALA A 182 -13.53 5.23 -0.32
CA ALA A 182 -14.66 5.48 0.55
C ALA A 182 -14.22 5.69 2.00
N ALA A 183 -13.33 4.83 2.52
CA ALA A 183 -12.79 4.97 3.87
C ALA A 183 -12.04 6.31 4.05
N THR A 184 -11.25 6.73 3.06
CA THR A 184 -10.60 8.06 3.07
C THR A 184 -11.63 9.19 3.09
N GLY A 185 -12.66 9.12 2.24
CA GLY A 185 -13.73 10.12 2.23
C GLY A 185 -14.45 10.20 3.57
N VAL A 186 -14.80 9.06 4.17
CA VAL A 186 -15.43 8.99 5.50
C VAL A 186 -14.53 9.57 6.59
N ALA A 187 -13.22 9.26 6.57
CA ALA A 187 -12.26 9.82 7.52
C ALA A 187 -12.16 11.34 7.40
N LEU A 188 -12.10 11.86 6.18
CA LEU A 188 -12.05 13.30 5.93
C LEU A 188 -13.35 14.00 6.33
N ALA A 189 -14.50 13.37 6.07
CA ALA A 189 -15.79 13.88 6.53
C ALA A 189 -15.85 13.94 8.06
N ALA A 190 -15.34 12.92 8.77
CA ALA A 190 -15.24 12.92 10.22
C ALA A 190 -14.40 14.10 10.74
N LEU A 191 -13.22 14.32 10.16
CA LEU A 191 -12.35 15.45 10.51
C LEU A 191 -13.03 16.80 10.23
N ALA A 192 -13.71 16.93 9.11
CA ALA A 192 -14.42 18.16 8.77
C ALA A 192 -15.62 18.40 9.69
N LEU A 193 -16.36 17.38 10.09
CA LEU A 193 -17.43 17.52 11.10
C LEU A 193 -16.88 17.95 12.46
N ALA A 194 -15.74 17.40 12.88
CA ALA A 194 -15.05 17.84 14.10
C ALA A 194 -14.60 19.31 14.00
N GLY A 195 -14.11 19.74 12.84
CA GLY A 195 -13.80 21.14 12.56
C GLY A 195 -15.04 22.04 12.57
N ALA A 196 -16.15 21.60 11.99
CA ALA A 196 -17.41 22.34 12.01
C ALA A 196 -17.98 22.50 13.43
N PHE A 197 -17.86 21.46 14.27
CA PHE A 197 -18.20 21.54 15.69
C PHE A 197 -17.39 22.61 16.43
N ALA A 198 -16.11 22.81 16.08
CA ALA A 198 -15.30 23.87 16.69
C ALA A 198 -15.85 25.28 16.39
N ALA A 199 -16.54 25.47 15.26
CA ALA A 199 -17.22 26.71 14.91
C ALA A 199 -18.65 26.80 15.46
N TYR A 200 -19.28 25.65 15.70
CA TYR A 200 -20.66 25.51 16.16
C TYR A 200 -20.75 24.55 17.36
N PRO A 201 -20.20 24.94 18.54
CA PRO A 201 -20.06 24.05 19.68
C PRO A 201 -21.40 23.64 20.32
N ASP A 202 -22.47 24.40 20.07
CA ASP A 202 -23.81 24.08 20.55
C ASP A 202 -24.44 22.89 19.78
N ASP A 203 -23.94 22.58 18.58
CA ASP A 203 -24.44 21.48 17.76
C ASP A 203 -23.68 20.17 18.04
N THR A 204 -24.03 19.55 19.17
CA THR A 204 -23.44 18.28 19.61
C THR A 204 -23.62 17.12 18.61
N ALA A 205 -24.57 17.22 17.66
CA ALA A 205 -24.74 16.20 16.64
C ALA A 205 -23.52 16.10 15.72
N LEU A 206 -22.82 17.22 15.47
CA LEU A 206 -21.62 17.26 14.64
C LEU A 206 -20.48 16.41 15.22
N VAL A 207 -20.19 16.56 16.52
CA VAL A 207 -19.10 15.81 17.16
C VAL A 207 -19.46 14.33 17.33
N ILE A 208 -20.73 14.01 17.60
CA ILE A 208 -21.19 12.61 17.66
C ILE A 208 -21.05 11.95 16.28
N ALA A 209 -21.50 12.61 15.22
CA ALA A 209 -21.36 12.12 13.86
C ALA A 209 -19.88 11.98 13.46
N ALA A 210 -19.04 12.96 13.79
CA ALA A 210 -17.60 12.90 13.57
C ALA A 210 -16.98 11.66 14.23
N ALA A 211 -17.27 11.40 15.50
CA ALA A 211 -16.74 10.26 16.23
C ALA A 211 -17.17 8.92 15.61
N LEU A 212 -18.45 8.78 15.26
CA LEU A 212 -18.96 7.57 14.62
C LEU A 212 -18.32 7.30 13.25
N LEU A 213 -18.22 8.33 12.41
CA LEU A 213 -17.57 8.21 11.10
C LEU A 213 -16.07 7.89 11.25
N ALA A 214 -15.38 8.47 12.23
CA ALA A 214 -13.98 8.16 12.50
C ALA A 214 -13.79 6.68 12.89
N VAL A 215 -14.64 6.15 13.78
CA VAL A 215 -14.59 4.72 14.16
C VAL A 215 -14.84 3.82 12.95
N VAL A 216 -15.84 4.13 12.12
CA VAL A 216 -16.12 3.38 10.90
C VAL A 216 -14.94 3.41 9.94
N ALA A 217 -14.35 4.59 9.69
CA ALA A 217 -13.19 4.71 8.81
C ALA A 217 -12.00 3.89 9.32
N VAL A 218 -11.69 3.97 10.62
CA VAL A 218 -10.60 3.19 11.23
C VAL A 218 -10.84 1.69 11.10
N ALA A 219 -12.06 1.22 11.39
CA ALA A 219 -12.41 -0.20 11.26
C ALA A 219 -12.26 -0.69 9.81
N VAL A 220 -12.74 0.09 8.83
CA VAL A 220 -12.62 -0.25 7.41
C VAL A 220 -11.16 -0.23 6.95
N PHE A 221 -10.36 0.76 7.35
CA PHE A 221 -8.93 0.80 7.04
C PHE A 221 -8.18 -0.38 7.65
N ALA A 222 -8.46 -0.73 8.90
CA ALA A 222 -7.85 -1.86 9.57
C ALA A 222 -8.19 -3.18 8.86
N TRP A 223 -9.46 -3.39 8.51
CA TRP A 223 -9.90 -4.58 7.77
C TRP A 223 -9.29 -4.65 6.36
N LEU A 224 -9.32 -3.55 5.60
CA LEU A 224 -8.73 -3.49 4.26
C LEU A 224 -7.22 -3.65 4.27
N GLY A 225 -6.53 -3.11 5.29
CA GLY A 225 -5.09 -3.23 5.48
C GLY A 225 -4.69 -4.65 5.86
N ALA A 226 -5.37 -5.26 6.83
CA ALA A 226 -5.09 -6.62 7.30
C ALA A 226 -5.28 -7.69 6.22
N THR A 227 -6.14 -7.43 5.24
CA THR A 227 -6.43 -8.36 4.14
C THR A 227 -5.69 -8.00 2.84
N GLN A 228 -4.74 -7.05 2.86
CA GLN A 228 -3.94 -6.76 1.67
C GLN A 228 -2.93 -7.87 1.41
N THR A 229 -2.87 -8.30 0.15
CA THR A 229 -1.81 -9.19 -0.35
C THR A 229 -0.67 -8.37 -0.94
N ASN A 230 0.54 -8.93 -0.92
CA ASN A 230 1.68 -8.35 -1.62
C ASN A 230 1.39 -8.34 -3.14
N ARG A 231 1.54 -7.16 -3.78
CA ARG A 231 1.25 -6.92 -5.21
C ARG A 231 2.43 -6.37 -5.99
N HIS A 232 3.64 -6.55 -5.45
CA HIS A 232 4.87 -6.20 -6.16
C HIS A 232 5.02 -7.05 -7.43
N LYS A 233 5.40 -6.41 -8.53
CA LYS A 233 5.69 -7.10 -9.80
C LYS A 233 6.90 -8.02 -9.64
N ALA A 234 6.96 -9.09 -10.44
CA ALA A 234 8.05 -10.07 -10.39
C ALA A 234 9.44 -9.41 -10.48
N TRP A 235 9.63 -8.48 -11.43
CA TRP A 235 10.89 -7.74 -11.58
C TRP A 235 11.26 -6.92 -10.33
N THR A 236 10.27 -6.40 -9.60
CA THR A 236 10.51 -5.65 -8.36
C THR A 236 10.92 -6.58 -7.22
N ARG A 237 10.36 -7.80 -7.18
CA ARG A 237 10.76 -8.84 -6.22
C ARG A 237 12.19 -9.32 -6.50
N SER A 238 12.52 -9.63 -7.75
CA SER A 238 13.89 -10.04 -8.11
C SER A 238 14.91 -8.92 -7.91
N ALA A 239 14.55 -7.66 -8.19
CA ALA A 239 15.40 -6.51 -7.88
C ALA A 239 15.62 -6.34 -6.37
N ALA A 240 14.61 -6.66 -5.54
CA ALA A 240 14.74 -6.63 -4.08
C ALA A 240 15.65 -7.75 -3.55
N GLU A 241 15.61 -8.94 -4.15
CA GLU A 241 16.51 -10.05 -3.81
C GLU A 241 17.98 -9.76 -4.15
N GLN A 242 18.22 -8.91 -5.16
CA GLN A 242 19.57 -8.48 -5.54
C GLN A 242 20.15 -7.40 -4.63
N LEU A 243 19.32 -6.74 -3.83
CA LEU A 243 19.78 -5.79 -2.83
C LEU A 243 20.36 -6.57 -1.64
N SER A 244 21.49 -6.10 -1.11
CA SER A 244 22.06 -6.71 0.10
C SER A 244 21.01 -6.65 1.23
N PRO A 245 20.75 -7.76 1.93
CA PRO A 245 19.75 -7.78 2.98
C PRO A 245 20.02 -6.65 3.98
N ASN A 246 18.97 -5.95 4.37
CA ASN A 246 19.12 -4.91 5.38
C ASN A 246 19.41 -5.56 6.75
N ARG A 247 19.90 -4.79 7.71
CA ARG A 247 20.26 -5.34 9.03
C ARG A 247 19.09 -6.01 9.76
N PHE A 248 17.85 -5.60 9.53
CA PHE A 248 16.69 -6.21 10.16
C PHE A 248 16.33 -7.58 9.55
N GLU A 249 16.71 -7.81 8.29
CA GLU A 249 16.63 -9.12 7.64
C GLU A 249 17.75 -10.04 8.10
N GLU A 250 18.96 -9.50 8.32
CA GLU A 250 20.10 -10.26 8.88
C GLU A 250 19.90 -10.60 10.37
N ASP A 251 19.30 -9.69 11.15
CA ASP A 251 19.13 -9.80 12.61
C ASP A 251 17.65 -9.55 13.01
N PRO A 252 16.81 -10.60 13.01
CA PRO A 252 15.38 -10.47 13.34
C PRO A 252 15.15 -10.00 14.79
N GLU A 253 16.09 -10.23 15.70
CA GLU A 253 15.99 -9.71 17.07
C GLU A 253 16.14 -8.19 17.09
N ALA A 254 17.03 -7.62 16.28
CA ALA A 254 17.15 -6.18 16.14
C ALA A 254 15.85 -5.56 15.59
N ALA A 255 15.20 -6.24 14.64
CA ALA A 255 13.90 -5.83 14.10
C ALA A 255 12.81 -5.84 15.19
N ALA A 256 12.73 -6.91 15.99
CA ALA A 256 11.79 -7.00 17.10
C ALA A 256 12.02 -5.91 18.17
N ARG A 257 13.27 -5.66 18.54
CA ARG A 257 13.65 -4.59 19.48
C ARG A 257 13.27 -3.21 18.95
N PHE A 258 13.50 -2.96 17.66
CA PHE A 258 13.07 -1.73 17.00
C PHE A 258 11.55 -1.54 17.10
N GLY A 259 10.77 -2.59 16.81
CA GLY A 259 9.32 -2.57 16.94
C GLY A 259 8.86 -2.22 18.36
N ILE A 260 9.40 -2.90 19.37
CA ILE A 260 9.08 -2.65 20.79
C ILE A 260 9.41 -1.21 21.18
N TYR A 261 10.61 -0.72 20.84
CA TYR A 261 11.00 0.65 21.17
C TYR A 261 10.10 1.68 20.48
N THR A 262 9.72 1.44 19.23
CA THR A 262 8.79 2.31 18.51
C THR A 262 7.44 2.39 19.22
N VAL A 263 6.87 1.25 19.62
CA VAL A 263 5.61 1.22 20.38
C VAL A 263 5.72 1.99 21.70
N VAL A 264 6.79 1.74 22.47
CA VAL A 264 7.00 2.43 23.75
C VAL A 264 7.15 3.94 23.56
N ILE A 265 7.94 4.38 22.58
CA ILE A 265 8.13 5.80 22.26
C ILE A 265 6.79 6.47 21.95
N TRP A 266 5.94 5.84 21.14
CA TRP A 266 4.66 6.42 20.77
C TRP A 266 3.63 6.38 21.90
N LEU A 267 3.61 5.35 22.74
CA LEU A 267 2.78 5.33 23.94
C LEU A 267 3.15 6.46 24.91
N VAL A 268 4.45 6.68 25.12
CA VAL A 268 4.95 7.79 25.94
C VAL A 268 4.59 9.13 25.31
N ALA A 269 4.81 9.30 23.99
CA ALA A 269 4.47 10.53 23.28
C ALA A 269 2.97 10.85 23.40
N LEU A 270 2.09 9.87 23.22
CA LEU A 270 0.64 10.03 23.42
C LEU A 270 0.29 10.43 24.86
N GLY A 271 0.90 9.79 25.85
CA GLY A 271 0.73 10.17 27.26
C GLY A 271 1.14 11.62 27.53
N VAL A 272 2.26 12.07 26.95
CA VAL A 272 2.72 13.46 27.04
C VAL A 272 1.77 14.42 26.31
N ILE A 273 1.22 14.06 25.15
CA ILE A 273 0.22 14.88 24.44
C ILE A 273 -1.00 15.12 25.32
N VAL A 274 -1.53 14.06 25.95
CA VAL A 274 -2.69 14.18 26.86
C VAL A 274 -2.33 15.06 28.05
N ALA A 275 -1.19 14.84 28.68
CA ALA A 275 -0.74 15.65 29.81
C ALA A 275 -0.61 17.14 29.42
N LEU A 276 0.08 17.45 28.32
CA LEU A 276 0.24 18.83 27.81
C LEU A 276 -1.10 19.45 27.43
N GLY A 277 -1.98 18.68 26.78
CA GLY A 277 -3.33 19.10 26.40
C GLY A 277 -4.17 19.55 27.60
N LEU A 278 -4.05 18.84 28.72
CA LEU A 278 -4.76 19.14 29.96
C LEU A 278 -4.12 20.27 30.78
N THR A 279 -2.79 20.46 30.71
CA THR A 279 -2.10 21.43 31.58
C THR A 279 -1.80 22.78 30.93
N VAL A 280 -1.32 22.80 29.68
CA VAL A 280 -0.84 24.03 29.00
C VAL A 280 -1.60 24.28 27.68
N GLY A 281 -2.32 23.28 27.18
CA GLY A 281 -3.15 23.35 25.99
C GLY A 281 -2.64 22.44 24.85
N TRP A 282 -3.58 22.03 24.00
CA TRP A 282 -3.36 21.02 22.95
C TRP A 282 -2.29 21.37 21.92
N TRP A 283 -2.00 22.67 21.71
CA TRP A 283 -0.98 23.11 20.76
C TRP A 283 0.43 22.63 21.14
N TRP A 284 0.70 22.48 22.44
CA TRP A 284 1.98 21.97 22.93
C TRP A 284 2.16 20.47 22.68
N GLY A 285 1.07 19.73 22.45
CA GLY A 285 1.12 18.31 22.07
C GLY A 285 1.92 18.06 20.78
N LEU A 286 2.01 19.04 19.88
CA LEU A 286 2.83 18.95 18.67
C LEU A 286 4.32 18.72 18.99
N LEU A 287 4.84 19.28 20.10
CA LEU A 287 6.21 19.04 20.52
C LEU A 287 6.46 17.58 20.91
N ALA A 288 5.48 16.93 21.53
CA ALA A 288 5.57 15.52 21.88
C ALA A 288 5.54 14.61 20.63
N VAL A 289 4.75 14.97 19.60
CA VAL A 289 4.78 14.29 18.29
C VAL A 289 6.16 14.40 17.66
N VAL A 290 6.73 15.61 17.60
CA VAL A 290 8.08 15.84 17.06
C VAL A 290 9.14 15.10 17.88
N GLY A 291 9.04 15.12 19.21
CA GLY A 291 9.94 14.39 20.10
C GLY A 291 9.88 12.88 19.90
N GLY A 292 8.68 12.30 19.78
CA GLY A 292 8.49 10.88 19.50
C GLY A 292 9.04 10.47 18.13
N LEU A 293 8.83 11.31 17.10
CA LEU A 293 9.41 11.11 15.78
C LEU A 293 10.95 11.15 15.84
N ALA A 294 11.52 12.17 16.47
CA ALA A 294 12.97 12.34 16.61
C ALA A 294 13.61 11.14 17.35
N ALA A 295 12.98 10.69 18.44
CA ALA A 295 13.42 9.50 19.17
C ALA A 295 13.36 8.24 18.30
N THR A 296 12.28 8.05 17.54
CA THR A 296 12.13 6.90 16.61
C THR A 296 13.23 6.92 15.55
N MET A 297 13.50 8.08 14.94
CA MET A 297 14.56 8.22 13.94
C MET A 297 15.95 7.95 14.53
N LEU A 298 16.21 8.37 15.77
CA LEU A 298 17.48 8.12 16.44
C LEU A 298 17.67 6.63 16.76
N VAL A 299 16.62 5.95 17.21
CA VAL A 299 16.63 4.50 17.41
C VAL A 299 16.86 3.77 16.09
N LEU A 300 16.14 4.14 15.03
CA LEU A 300 16.29 3.57 13.69
C LEU A 300 17.73 3.73 13.19
N ALA A 301 18.29 4.94 13.23
CA ALA A 301 19.65 5.21 12.78
C ALA A 301 20.69 4.38 13.56
N ARG A 302 20.54 4.30 14.89
CA ARG A 302 21.45 3.54 15.74
C ARG A 302 21.38 2.03 15.46
N MET A 303 20.20 1.51 15.17
CA MET A 303 20.02 0.08 14.91
C MET A 303 20.42 -0.31 13.49
N LEU A 304 20.09 0.51 12.50
CA LEU A 304 20.37 0.24 11.09
C LEU A 304 21.87 0.34 10.75
N PHE A 305 22.58 1.32 11.34
CA PHE A 305 23.96 1.66 10.94
C PHE A 305 25.05 1.29 11.96
N ARG A 306 24.78 0.43 12.94
CA ARG A 306 25.81 0.08 13.94
C ARG A 306 27.00 -0.66 13.28
N PRO A 307 28.26 -0.26 13.53
CA PRO A 307 29.43 -0.83 12.85
C PRO A 307 29.50 -2.36 13.00
N ARG A 308 29.82 -3.07 11.91
CA ARG A 308 30.15 -4.50 11.97
C ARG A 308 31.47 -4.66 12.73
N PRO A 309 31.59 -5.58 13.70
CA PRO A 309 32.87 -5.88 14.33
C PRO A 309 33.84 -6.39 13.26
N PRO A 310 35.12 -5.97 13.28
CA PRO A 310 36.11 -6.46 12.33
C PRO A 310 36.40 -7.95 12.61
N GLY A 311 35.94 -8.85 11.73
CA GLY A 311 36.37 -10.26 11.71
C GLY A 311 35.29 -11.33 11.87
N GLY A 312 34.16 -11.22 11.17
CA GLY A 312 33.17 -12.31 11.01
C GLY A 312 33.08 -12.76 9.57
#